data_AF-A0A964EUG7-F1
#
_entry.id   AF-A0A964EUG7-F1
#
_cell.length_a   1.000
_cell.length_b   1.000
_cell.length_c   1.000
_cell.angle_alpha   90.00
_cell.angle_beta   90.00
_cell.angle_gamma   90.00
#
_symmetry.space_group_name_H-M   'P 1'
#
loop_
_entity.id
_entity.type
_entity.pdbx_description
1 polymer ?
#
loop_
_entity_poly.entity_id
_entity_poly.type
_entity_poly.pdbx_seq_one_letter_code
_entity_poly.pdbx_strand_id
1 'polypeptide(L)'
;MTAKLTCSLALSLAALTACTGTKDDDWVDPEAVDDTAGETTDDTDETDPQAEAGDSIEEALPVTLSQDTTLIATGVIDPAGDRDFYALEVSQGQFIAVASLSYAMLGEVVLDTVIRLYDDQGELLATNDDMPYRYLETDSALYFQAEYDGVYYVEVLEWADWADQGANGGSSYEYQFHAWEIDNLEIYDNDTQAEADAWLDDDVYIYYSGGWDDYSSNFYGHFSDGDDIDIWPVSFESDGSHYMWSIWPGYHGDAELRMSLYSPDWELLATTDQPEITPDYHAFYDVGVMYPVYEGTYYVVVENLNGSYGPGNFYAGVQLGYIAETADEETEPNDNISQGSRINFTESSATANYYFGRGHGVLPDADDGGDYWTILSPDVGGLSNRYLNVTIQAETVGSTADIQVTVFADDGTQLAQENIHPEIDSTDPEVWDYELPDTGAVHIFVEALSEGPEPLANHYYMLVSVSDEPNH
;
A
#
# COMPACT_ATOMS: atom_id res chain seq x y z
N MET A 1 -2.90 -13.41 -46.72
CA MET A 1 -2.35 -12.09 -47.08
C MET A 1 -3.19 -11.09 -46.32
N THR A 2 -2.78 -10.80 -45.11
CA THR A 2 -3.53 -9.97 -44.16
C THR A 2 -2.46 -9.15 -43.46
N ALA A 3 -2.54 -7.84 -43.61
CA ALA A 3 -1.54 -6.91 -43.10
C ALA A 3 -1.66 -6.83 -41.57
N LYS A 4 -0.56 -7.14 -40.87
CA LYS A 4 -0.40 -6.79 -39.45
C LYS A 4 -0.03 -5.31 -39.38
N LEU A 5 -0.82 -4.55 -38.64
CA LEU A 5 -0.52 -3.18 -38.23
C LEU A 5 0.42 -3.31 -37.02
N THR A 6 1.70 -2.98 -37.18
CA THR A 6 2.63 -2.81 -36.06
C THR A 6 2.53 -1.36 -35.60
N CYS A 7 2.02 -1.14 -34.39
CA CYS A 7 2.13 0.12 -33.68
C CYS A 7 3.39 0.05 -32.83
N SER A 8 4.46 0.74 -33.23
CA SER A 8 5.60 1.03 -32.36
C SER A 8 5.31 2.32 -31.62
N LEU A 9 5.11 2.27 -30.31
CA LEU A 9 5.24 3.44 -29.46
C LEU A 9 6.73 3.72 -29.26
N ALA A 10 7.22 4.77 -29.92
CA ALA A 10 8.49 5.39 -29.59
C ALA A 10 8.16 6.66 -28.81
N LEU A 11 8.42 6.67 -27.51
CA LEU A 11 8.39 7.88 -26.69
C LEU A 11 9.52 8.81 -27.17
N SER A 12 9.17 9.90 -27.87
CA SER A 12 10.10 10.98 -28.18
C SER A 12 9.73 12.23 -27.38
N LEU A 13 10.53 12.49 -26.36
CA LEU A 13 10.63 13.76 -25.64
C LEU A 13 11.09 14.88 -26.59
N ALA A 14 10.24 15.86 -26.92
CA ALA A 14 10.66 17.25 -27.23
C ALA A 14 9.49 18.21 -27.59
N ALA A 15 9.59 19.40 -26.97
CA ALA A 15 9.26 20.73 -27.50
C ALA A 15 7.78 21.20 -27.48
N LEU A 16 7.38 21.79 -26.35
CA LEU A 16 6.38 22.84 -26.30
C LEU A 16 6.90 24.08 -27.06
N THR A 17 6.32 24.38 -28.22
CA THR A 17 6.48 25.67 -28.90
C THR A 17 5.12 26.31 -29.10
N ALA A 18 5.05 27.58 -28.72
CA ALA A 18 3.91 28.47 -28.70
C ALA A 18 3.01 28.43 -29.95
N CYS A 19 1.69 28.43 -29.71
CA CYS A 19 0.69 28.91 -30.66
C CYS A 19 -0.20 29.95 -29.97
N THR A 20 0.14 31.22 -30.18
CA THR A 20 -0.77 32.36 -30.04
C THR A 20 -1.71 32.40 -31.24
N GLY A 21 -3.02 32.46 -31.03
CA GLY A 21 -3.96 32.59 -32.15
C GLY A 21 -5.38 32.96 -31.80
N THR A 22 -5.56 34.26 -31.54
CA THR A 22 -6.67 35.13 -31.99
C THR A 22 -8.09 34.88 -31.47
N LYS A 23 -8.52 35.87 -30.67
CA LYS A 23 -9.90 36.27 -30.41
C LYS A 23 -10.67 36.46 -31.71
N ASP A 24 -11.86 35.87 -31.78
CA ASP A 24 -12.95 36.40 -32.58
C ASP A 24 -14.03 36.93 -31.64
N ASP A 25 -14.30 38.22 -31.82
CA ASP A 25 -15.38 38.99 -31.24
C ASP A 25 -16.71 38.53 -31.88
N ASP A 26 -17.75 38.35 -31.07
CA ASP A 26 -19.14 38.74 -31.36
C ASP A 26 -20.09 38.01 -30.40
N TRP A 27 -20.41 38.63 -29.27
CA TRP A 27 -21.67 38.34 -28.61
C TRP A 27 -22.37 39.62 -28.15
N VAL A 28 -23.62 39.70 -28.59
CA VAL A 28 -24.49 40.86 -28.58
C VAL A 28 -25.14 40.96 -27.20
N ASP A 29 -25.12 42.16 -26.64
CA ASP A 29 -25.90 42.60 -25.47
C ASP A 29 -27.40 42.67 -25.83
N PRO A 30 -28.28 42.03 -25.03
CA PRO A 30 -29.63 42.53 -24.89
C PRO A 30 -29.96 42.80 -23.41
N GLU A 31 -30.03 44.10 -23.12
CA GLU A 31 -31.04 44.79 -22.31
C GLU A 31 -31.27 44.28 -20.88
N ALA A 32 -30.88 45.18 -19.96
CA ALA A 32 -31.30 45.23 -18.58
C ALA A 32 -32.82 45.01 -18.39
N VAL A 33 -33.15 43.97 -17.62
CA VAL A 33 -34.42 43.87 -16.91
C VAL A 33 -34.11 43.92 -15.42
N ASP A 34 -34.49 45.06 -14.83
CA ASP A 34 -34.64 45.27 -13.40
C ASP A 34 -35.90 44.52 -12.95
N ASP A 35 -35.72 43.43 -12.19
CA ASP A 35 -36.79 42.86 -11.38
C ASP A 35 -36.26 42.55 -9.98
N THR A 36 -36.62 43.45 -9.07
CA THR A 36 -36.51 43.29 -7.63
C THR A 36 -37.70 42.46 -7.15
N ALA A 37 -37.49 41.18 -6.85
CA ALA A 37 -38.41 40.39 -6.04
C ALA A 37 -37.62 39.30 -5.31
N GLY A 38 -37.66 39.34 -3.98
CA GLY A 38 -37.04 38.34 -3.13
C GLY A 38 -37.74 36.99 -3.28
N GLU A 39 -36.98 36.01 -3.72
CA GLU A 39 -37.18 34.60 -3.42
C GLU A 39 -35.93 34.15 -2.69
N THR A 40 -36.07 33.88 -1.39
CA THR A 40 -35.14 33.01 -0.66
C THR A 40 -35.49 31.60 -1.11
N THR A 41 -34.90 31.16 -2.22
CA THR A 41 -34.76 29.74 -2.50
C THR A 41 -33.73 29.22 -1.51
N ASP A 42 -34.22 28.43 -0.58
CA ASP A 42 -33.45 27.53 0.27
C ASP A 42 -32.83 26.52 -0.69
N ASP A 43 -31.64 26.85 -1.19
CA ASP A 43 -30.81 25.98 -2.02
C ASP A 43 -29.91 25.21 -1.05
N THR A 44 -30.53 24.28 -0.32
CA THR A 44 -29.83 23.34 0.55
C THR A 44 -29.57 22.07 -0.24
N ASP A 45 -28.62 22.09 -1.16
CA ASP A 45 -28.06 20.84 -1.70
C ASP A 45 -26.70 21.00 -2.38
N GLU A 46 -25.89 21.97 -1.97
CA GLU A 46 -24.46 21.92 -2.22
C GLU A 46 -23.73 22.10 -0.89
N THR A 47 -23.02 21.06 -0.45
CA THR A 47 -22.06 21.14 0.64
C THR A 47 -21.03 22.20 0.29
N ASP A 48 -20.95 23.27 1.09
CA ASP A 48 -19.86 24.23 0.97
C ASP A 48 -18.57 23.50 1.34
N PRO A 49 -17.63 23.27 0.40
CA PRO A 49 -16.41 22.53 0.68
C PRO A 49 -15.54 23.23 1.73
N GLN A 50 -15.83 24.48 2.09
CA GLN A 50 -15.14 25.24 3.14
C GLN A 50 -15.87 25.25 4.50
N ALA A 51 -16.95 24.50 4.64
CA ALA A 51 -17.60 24.34 5.94
C ALA A 51 -16.68 23.52 6.87
N GLU A 52 -16.38 24.06 8.05
CA GLU A 52 -15.65 23.33 9.07
C GLU A 52 -16.42 22.08 9.48
N ALA A 53 -15.71 20.96 9.61
CA ALA A 53 -16.26 19.78 10.25
C ALA A 53 -16.41 20.00 11.76
N GLY A 54 -17.27 19.21 12.40
CA GLY A 54 -17.51 19.35 13.84
C GLY A 54 -16.59 18.45 14.65
N ASP A 55 -16.22 18.91 15.85
CA ASP A 55 -15.33 18.22 16.81
C ASP A 55 -15.92 16.92 17.42
N SER A 56 -17.12 16.51 16.98
CA SER A 56 -17.88 15.39 17.55
C SER A 56 -18.92 14.83 16.59
N ILE A 57 -19.36 13.59 16.83
CA ILE A 57 -20.45 12.93 16.08
C ILE A 57 -21.72 13.80 16.04
N GLU A 58 -22.08 14.46 17.13
CA GLU A 58 -23.28 15.33 17.18
C GLU A 58 -23.17 16.60 16.32
N GLU A 59 -21.94 17.00 15.99
CA GLU A 59 -21.61 18.19 15.21
C GLU A 59 -21.06 17.84 13.83
N ALA A 60 -21.05 16.55 13.46
CA ALA A 60 -20.48 16.04 12.23
C ALA A 60 -21.06 16.75 11.00
N LEU A 61 -20.19 17.11 10.05
CA LEU A 61 -20.59 17.74 8.80
C LEU A 61 -21.28 16.70 7.89
N PRO A 62 -22.56 16.88 7.53
CA PRO A 62 -23.21 15.99 6.59
C PRO A 62 -22.58 16.15 5.22
N VAL A 63 -22.23 15.03 4.58
CA VAL A 63 -21.69 15.03 3.23
C VAL A 63 -22.44 14.07 2.32
N THR A 64 -22.51 14.44 1.04
CA THR A 64 -23.11 13.62 0.00
C THR A 64 -22.00 12.85 -0.70
N LEU A 65 -22.14 11.53 -0.78
CA LEU A 65 -21.20 10.69 -1.54
C LEU A 65 -21.17 11.13 -3.00
N SER A 66 -19.97 11.32 -3.53
CA SER A 66 -19.79 11.54 -4.96
C SER A 66 -19.90 10.22 -5.73
N GLN A 67 -20.25 10.29 -7.02
CA GLN A 67 -20.16 9.14 -7.95
C GLN A 67 -18.80 9.06 -8.67
N ASP A 68 -18.00 10.13 -8.57
CA ASP A 68 -16.63 10.22 -9.08
C ASP A 68 -15.67 10.49 -7.91
N THR A 69 -14.35 10.27 -8.04
CA THR A 69 -13.33 10.51 -7.00
C THR A 69 -13.10 12.01 -6.69
N THR A 70 -14.17 12.72 -6.33
CA THR A 70 -14.21 14.18 -6.22
C THR A 70 -14.04 14.63 -4.78
N LEU A 71 -13.32 15.74 -4.62
CA LEU A 71 -13.22 16.51 -3.39
C LEU A 71 -14.61 16.82 -2.82
N ILE A 72 -14.85 16.40 -1.58
CA ILE A 72 -16.10 16.65 -0.86
C ILE A 72 -15.98 17.89 0.03
N ALA A 73 -14.91 17.97 0.82
CA ALA A 73 -14.65 19.07 1.75
C ALA A 73 -13.14 19.30 1.92
N THR A 74 -12.78 20.48 2.39
CA THR A 74 -11.43 20.80 2.90
C THR A 74 -11.54 20.99 4.41
N GLY A 75 -10.61 20.42 5.17
CA GLY A 75 -10.54 20.56 6.63
C GLY A 75 -9.18 21.08 7.10
N VAL A 76 -9.11 21.49 8.35
CA VAL A 76 -7.88 21.94 9.01
C VAL A 76 -7.92 21.48 10.47
N ILE A 77 -6.92 20.70 10.90
CA ILE A 77 -6.78 20.33 12.32
C ILE A 77 -6.25 21.55 13.09
N ASP A 78 -7.12 22.43 13.59
CA ASP A 78 -6.76 23.66 14.33
C ASP A 78 -7.80 24.02 15.42
N PRO A 79 -7.49 23.84 16.71
CA PRO A 79 -6.15 23.77 17.30
C PRO A 79 -5.56 22.35 17.34
N ALA A 80 -4.37 22.22 17.94
CA ALA A 80 -3.85 20.91 18.27
C ALA A 80 -4.84 20.08 19.11
N GLY A 81 -5.11 18.86 18.64
CA GLY A 81 -6.11 17.94 19.22
C GLY A 81 -7.53 18.10 18.69
N ASP A 82 -7.68 18.90 17.64
CA ASP A 82 -8.90 18.99 16.84
C ASP A 82 -9.20 17.67 16.11
N ARG A 83 -10.49 17.41 15.86
CA ARG A 83 -11.02 16.14 15.35
C ARG A 83 -12.19 16.42 14.44
N ASP A 84 -12.01 16.22 13.15
CA ASP A 84 -13.03 16.56 12.17
C ASP A 84 -13.96 15.37 11.91
N PHE A 85 -15.24 15.50 12.25
CA PHE A 85 -16.26 14.48 11.97
C PHE A 85 -17.09 14.79 10.72
N TYR A 86 -17.24 13.80 9.86
CA TYR A 86 -18.12 13.79 8.69
C TYR A 86 -19.23 12.74 8.85
N ALA A 87 -20.44 13.04 8.39
CA ALA A 87 -21.59 12.14 8.43
C ALA A 87 -21.98 11.70 7.01
N LEU A 88 -21.95 10.39 6.75
CA LEU A 88 -22.28 9.76 5.48
C LEU A 88 -23.64 9.09 5.58
N GLU A 89 -24.65 9.55 4.83
CA GLU A 89 -25.92 8.82 4.69
C GLU A 89 -25.77 7.72 3.64
N VAL A 90 -25.98 6.47 4.05
CA VAL A 90 -25.69 5.28 3.24
C VAL A 90 -26.85 4.28 3.30
N SER A 91 -26.95 3.46 2.26
CA SER A 91 -27.83 2.31 2.19
C SER A 91 -27.04 1.02 2.40
N GLN A 92 -27.68 0.01 3.01
CA GLN A 92 -27.09 -1.31 3.20
C GLN A 92 -26.56 -1.87 1.87
N GLY A 93 -25.33 -2.36 1.91
CA GLY A 93 -24.65 -2.95 0.77
C GLY A 93 -23.96 -1.93 -0.15
N GLN A 94 -24.09 -0.61 0.11
CA GLN A 94 -23.27 0.38 -0.59
C GLN A 94 -21.81 0.23 -0.21
N PHE A 95 -20.94 0.38 -1.19
CA PHE A 95 -19.50 0.28 -1.04
C PHE A 95 -18.90 1.66 -1.15
N ILE A 96 -18.07 2.01 -0.20
CA ILE A 96 -17.66 3.39 0.02
C ILE A 96 -16.16 3.42 0.20
N ALA A 97 -15.54 4.40 -0.43
CA ALA A 97 -14.16 4.78 -0.18
C ALA A 97 -14.13 6.17 0.45
N VAL A 98 -13.26 6.35 1.44
CA VAL A 98 -12.98 7.64 2.05
C VAL A 98 -11.47 7.85 2.16
N ALA A 99 -11.02 9.10 2.05
CA ALA A 99 -9.64 9.46 2.38
C ALA A 99 -9.50 10.89 2.87
N SER A 100 -8.36 11.11 3.51
CA SER A 100 -7.85 12.40 3.91
C SER A 100 -6.52 12.62 3.18
N LEU A 101 -6.47 13.62 2.30
CA LEU A 101 -5.32 13.92 1.47
C LEU A 101 -4.68 15.24 1.90
N SER A 102 -3.52 15.15 2.54
CA SER A 102 -2.65 16.24 3.00
C SER A 102 -1.37 16.27 2.17
N TYR A 103 -0.63 15.15 2.14
CA TYR A 103 0.61 15.02 1.39
C TYR A 103 0.38 15.12 -0.12
N ALA A 104 -0.60 14.41 -0.69
CA ALA A 104 -0.90 14.48 -2.12
C ALA A 104 -1.24 15.91 -2.57
N MET A 105 -1.80 16.72 -1.66
CA MET A 105 -2.12 18.13 -1.91
C MET A 105 -0.90 19.05 -1.82
N LEU A 106 -0.09 18.91 -0.77
CA LEU A 106 0.96 19.88 -0.42
C LEU A 106 2.35 19.49 -0.94
N GLY A 107 2.58 18.21 -1.19
CA GLY A 107 3.88 17.64 -1.55
C GLY A 107 4.91 17.66 -0.41
N GLU A 108 4.45 17.89 0.83
CA GLU A 108 5.25 17.85 2.05
C GLU A 108 4.41 17.28 3.20
N VAL A 109 5.05 16.51 4.07
CA VAL A 109 4.42 15.89 5.25
C VAL A 109 4.30 16.94 6.36
N VAL A 110 3.18 17.67 6.40
CA VAL A 110 2.85 18.66 7.44
C VAL A 110 1.84 18.10 8.45
N LEU A 111 0.86 17.36 7.94
CA LEU A 111 -0.16 16.66 8.71
C LEU A 111 -0.09 15.19 8.33
N ASP A 112 0.05 14.35 9.35
CA ASP A 112 -0.02 12.90 9.32
C ASP A 112 -1.42 12.50 9.79
N THR A 113 -2.26 12.06 8.86
CA THR A 113 -3.70 11.89 9.14
C THR A 113 -3.97 10.53 9.73
N VAL A 114 -5.07 10.41 10.45
CA VAL A 114 -5.67 9.12 10.81
C VAL A 114 -7.15 9.22 10.49
N ILE A 115 -7.71 8.15 9.93
CA ILE A 115 -9.14 8.01 9.71
C ILE A 115 -9.69 6.94 10.66
N ARG A 116 -10.82 7.24 11.30
CA ARG A 116 -11.61 6.29 12.07
C ARG A 116 -13.05 6.25 11.58
N LEU A 117 -13.58 5.05 11.40
CA LEU A 117 -14.95 4.82 10.97
C LEU A 117 -15.81 4.40 12.15
N TYR A 118 -16.98 5.01 12.29
CA TYR A 118 -17.94 4.72 13.35
C TYR A 118 -19.33 4.37 12.80
N ASP A 119 -20.04 3.53 13.54
CA ASP A 119 -21.44 3.17 13.29
C ASP A 119 -22.42 4.29 13.73
N ASP A 120 -23.74 4.07 13.55
CA ASP A 120 -24.75 5.09 13.89
C ASP A 120 -24.95 5.29 15.41
N GLN A 121 -24.30 4.47 16.24
CA GLN A 121 -24.30 4.49 17.69
C GLN A 121 -22.97 5.02 18.26
N GLY A 122 -21.99 5.32 17.40
CA GLY A 122 -20.67 5.80 17.77
C GLY A 122 -19.70 4.69 18.22
N GLU A 123 -19.95 3.44 17.84
CA GLU A 123 -19.01 2.34 17.99
C GLU A 123 -17.94 2.42 16.90
N LEU A 124 -16.66 2.30 17.28
CA LEU A 124 -15.54 2.31 16.34
C LEU A 124 -15.51 0.98 15.58
N LEU A 125 -15.57 1.06 14.25
CA LEU A 125 -15.57 -0.09 13.34
C LEU A 125 -14.19 -0.35 12.72
N ALA A 126 -13.49 0.71 12.29
CA ALA A 126 -12.19 0.59 11.64
C ALA A 126 -11.33 1.83 11.89
N THR A 127 -10.01 1.68 11.71
CA THR A 127 -9.02 2.75 11.81
C THR A 127 -7.94 2.52 10.77
N ASN A 128 -7.43 3.59 10.18
CA ASN A 128 -6.24 3.54 9.35
C ASN A 128 -5.46 4.86 9.41
N ASP A 129 -4.15 4.79 9.57
CA ASP A 129 -3.23 5.94 9.62
C ASP A 129 -2.48 6.18 8.30
N ASP A 130 -2.29 5.19 7.43
CA ASP A 130 -1.58 5.37 6.16
C ASP A 130 -2.23 4.60 5.00
N MET A 131 -2.07 5.06 3.76
CA MET A 131 -2.38 4.21 2.60
C MET A 131 -1.37 3.06 2.48
N PRO A 132 -1.77 1.89 1.94
CA PRO A 132 -0.88 0.75 1.70
C PRO A 132 0.42 1.19 1.04
N TYR A 133 1.54 0.61 1.45
CA TYR A 133 2.87 0.92 0.92
C TYR A 133 3.33 2.37 1.10
N ARG A 134 2.58 3.22 1.83
CA ARG A 134 2.83 4.66 1.96
C ARG A 134 3.06 5.36 0.62
N TYR A 135 2.38 4.92 -0.45
CA TYR A 135 2.63 5.51 -1.77
C TYR A 135 2.13 6.96 -1.87
N LEU A 136 1.26 7.40 -0.94
CA LEU A 136 0.93 8.81 -0.67
C LEU A 136 1.40 9.26 0.71
N GLU A 137 2.53 8.70 1.16
CA GLU A 137 3.15 8.98 2.47
C GLU A 137 2.14 8.84 3.61
N THR A 138 1.80 9.96 4.28
CA THR A 138 1.00 10.02 5.50
C THR A 138 -0.48 10.36 5.27
N ASP A 139 -0.95 10.19 4.02
CA ASP A 139 -2.36 10.27 3.70
C ASP A 139 -3.04 8.95 4.07
N SER A 140 -4.23 9.01 4.66
CA SER A 140 -4.96 7.80 5.07
C SER A 140 -6.22 7.61 4.23
N ALA A 141 -6.60 6.36 4.00
CA ALA A 141 -7.83 6.00 3.30
C ALA A 141 -8.46 4.72 3.87
N LEU A 142 -9.78 4.59 3.74
CA LEU A 142 -10.51 3.38 4.13
C LEU A 142 -11.50 3.00 3.04
N TYR A 143 -11.67 1.69 2.90
CA TYR A 143 -12.76 1.10 2.14
C TYR A 143 -13.69 0.32 3.06
N PHE A 144 -14.99 0.41 2.83
CA PHE A 144 -15.97 -0.40 3.57
C PHE A 144 -17.25 -0.65 2.77
N GLN A 145 -17.99 -1.67 3.20
CA GLN A 145 -19.36 -1.90 2.77
C GLN A 145 -20.31 -1.61 3.93
N ALA A 146 -21.33 -0.80 3.68
CA ALA A 146 -22.35 -0.49 4.68
C ALA A 146 -23.15 -1.76 5.06
N GLU A 147 -23.19 -2.11 6.33
CA GLU A 147 -23.93 -3.27 6.83
C GLU A 147 -25.42 -3.00 7.04
N TYR A 148 -25.81 -1.73 7.12
CA TYR A 148 -27.18 -1.30 7.38
C TYR A 148 -27.47 0.06 6.72
N ASP A 149 -28.75 0.36 6.53
CA ASP A 149 -29.20 1.70 6.12
C ASP A 149 -29.02 2.67 7.30
N GLY A 150 -28.35 3.80 7.11
CA GLY A 150 -28.15 4.75 8.20
C GLY A 150 -27.07 5.78 7.94
N VAL A 151 -26.53 6.29 9.04
CA VAL A 151 -25.43 7.27 9.02
C VAL A 151 -24.19 6.60 9.58
N TYR A 152 -23.10 6.65 8.82
CA TYR A 152 -21.76 6.34 9.31
C TYR A 152 -21.03 7.64 9.59
N TYR A 153 -20.14 7.63 10.57
CA TYR A 153 -19.30 8.79 10.88
C TYR A 153 -17.84 8.50 10.58
N VAL A 154 -17.18 9.46 9.97
CA VAL A 154 -15.74 9.40 9.68
C VAL A 154 -15.06 10.50 10.49
N GLU A 155 -14.18 10.12 11.40
CA GLU A 155 -13.29 11.04 12.12
C GLU A 155 -11.97 11.14 11.38
N VAL A 156 -11.52 12.36 11.10
CA VAL A 156 -10.15 12.68 10.70
C VAL A 156 -9.45 13.35 11.88
N LEU A 157 -8.29 12.83 12.25
CA LEU A 157 -7.45 13.39 13.32
C LEU A 157 -5.97 13.29 12.96
N GLU A 158 -5.12 13.91 13.78
CA GLU A 158 -3.67 13.84 13.61
C GLU A 158 -3.06 12.65 14.36
N TRP A 159 -2.06 12.00 13.76
CA TRP A 159 -1.44 10.77 14.26
C TRP A 159 -0.89 10.88 15.69
N ALA A 160 -0.22 11.98 16.06
CA ALA A 160 0.32 12.10 17.42
C ALA A 160 -0.77 12.28 18.50
N ASP A 161 -1.96 12.80 18.15
CA ASP A 161 -3.14 12.72 19.02
C ASP A 161 -3.65 11.28 19.13
N TRP A 162 -3.76 10.57 17.99
CA TRP A 162 -4.20 9.18 17.94
C TRP A 162 -3.30 8.25 18.77
N ALA A 163 -1.97 8.40 18.64
CA ALA A 163 -0.94 7.58 19.29
C ALA A 163 -0.65 8.00 20.74
N ASP A 164 -1.42 8.92 21.32
CA ASP A 164 -1.21 9.48 22.67
C ASP A 164 0.21 10.10 22.86
N GLN A 165 0.84 10.58 21.78
CA GLN A 165 2.19 11.18 21.79
C GLN A 165 2.20 12.70 21.95
N GLY A 166 1.00 13.30 21.99
CA GLY A 166 0.79 14.73 22.20
C GLY A 166 0.37 15.39 20.89
N ALA A 167 -0.90 15.75 20.82
CA ALA A 167 -1.54 16.26 19.62
C ALA A 167 -0.79 17.42 18.97
N ASN A 168 -0.66 17.35 17.65
CA ASN A 168 -0.28 18.48 16.81
C ASN A 168 -1.51 19.11 16.15
N GLY A 169 -1.30 20.27 15.53
CA GLY A 169 -2.33 21.02 14.82
C GLY A 169 -1.97 22.49 14.68
N GLY A 170 -2.79 23.20 13.93
CA GLY A 170 -2.66 24.61 13.62
C GLY A 170 -3.05 24.90 12.18
N SER A 171 -3.15 26.18 11.82
CA SER A 171 -3.63 26.65 10.52
C SER A 171 -2.87 26.21 9.26
N SER A 172 -1.87 25.31 9.36
CA SER A 172 -1.18 24.70 8.23
C SER A 172 -1.44 23.19 8.11
N TYR A 173 -2.18 22.59 9.04
CA TYR A 173 -2.56 21.18 9.05
C TYR A 173 -3.82 21.00 8.20
N GLU A 174 -3.73 21.45 6.95
CA GLU A 174 -4.83 21.44 5.99
C GLU A 174 -4.91 20.07 5.29
N TYR A 175 -6.11 19.59 5.00
CA TYR A 175 -6.32 18.38 4.21
C TYR A 175 -7.57 18.48 3.32
N GLN A 176 -7.68 17.56 2.37
CA GLN A 176 -8.86 17.35 1.56
C GLN A 176 -9.57 16.06 1.97
N PHE A 177 -10.86 16.15 2.28
CA PHE A 177 -11.71 15.00 2.52
C PHE A 177 -12.38 14.54 1.21
N HIS A 178 -12.22 13.26 0.90
CA HIS A 178 -12.82 12.60 -0.25
C HIS A 178 -13.70 11.47 0.23
N ALA A 179 -14.89 11.33 -0.37
CA ALA A 179 -15.81 10.23 -0.12
C ALA A 179 -16.66 9.94 -1.37
N TRP A 180 -16.69 8.69 -1.82
CA TRP A 180 -17.50 8.29 -2.98
C TRP A 180 -18.05 6.88 -2.87
N GLU A 181 -19.12 6.64 -3.63
CA GLU A 181 -19.72 5.32 -3.82
C GLU A 181 -19.00 4.54 -4.93
N ILE A 182 -18.70 3.27 -4.69
CA ILE A 182 -18.06 2.37 -5.64
C ILE A 182 -19.16 1.60 -6.40
N ASP A 183 -19.51 2.11 -7.58
CA ASP A 183 -20.60 1.57 -8.41
C ASP A 183 -20.22 0.40 -9.34
N ASN A 184 -18.91 0.11 -9.49
CA ASN A 184 -18.38 -0.89 -10.43
C ASN A 184 -17.70 -2.04 -9.70
N LEU A 185 -18.50 -2.83 -8.99
CA LEU A 185 -18.01 -4.03 -8.32
C LEU A 185 -18.29 -5.25 -9.16
N GLU A 186 -17.44 -6.26 -8.98
CA GLU A 186 -17.57 -7.62 -9.48
C GLU A 186 -18.96 -7.98 -10.03
N ILE A 187 -19.08 -7.90 -11.36
CA ILE A 187 -20.36 -8.12 -12.06
C ILE A 187 -20.51 -9.61 -12.43
N TYR A 188 -19.46 -10.40 -12.23
CA TYR A 188 -19.36 -11.77 -12.70
C TYR A 188 -18.85 -12.67 -11.58
N ASP A 189 -19.15 -13.95 -11.70
CA ASP A 189 -18.58 -15.03 -10.89
C ASP A 189 -17.10 -15.19 -11.28
N ASN A 190 -16.19 -15.37 -10.31
CA ASN A 190 -14.77 -15.66 -10.50
C ASN A 190 -14.26 -16.75 -9.53
N ASP A 191 -15.15 -17.64 -9.10
CA ASP A 191 -14.87 -18.69 -8.13
C ASP A 191 -13.94 -19.78 -8.69
N THR A 192 -13.77 -19.82 -10.02
CA THR A 192 -12.86 -20.75 -10.68
C THR A 192 -11.93 -20.05 -11.68
N GLN A 193 -10.76 -20.67 -11.91
CA GLN A 193 -9.82 -20.21 -12.93
C GLN A 193 -10.49 -20.02 -14.31
N ALA A 194 -11.46 -20.89 -14.66
CA ALA A 194 -12.15 -20.80 -15.94
C ALA A 194 -13.10 -19.59 -16.03
N GLU A 195 -13.69 -19.17 -14.91
CA GLU A 195 -14.48 -17.95 -14.82
C GLU A 195 -13.58 -16.71 -14.89
N ALA A 196 -12.48 -16.68 -14.14
CA ALA A 196 -11.47 -15.63 -14.21
C ALA A 196 -10.90 -15.47 -15.64
N ASP A 197 -10.53 -16.56 -16.30
CA ASP A 197 -10.04 -16.55 -17.69
C ASP A 197 -11.07 -15.95 -18.67
N ALA A 198 -12.37 -16.17 -18.42
CA ALA A 198 -13.42 -15.62 -19.26
C ALA A 198 -13.47 -14.08 -19.19
N TRP A 199 -13.04 -13.47 -18.08
CA TRP A 199 -12.98 -12.01 -17.95
C TRP A 199 -11.89 -11.41 -18.85
N LEU A 200 -10.74 -12.09 -18.97
CA LEU A 200 -9.67 -11.69 -19.88
C LEU A 200 -10.12 -11.74 -21.35
N ASP A 201 -10.91 -12.75 -21.71
CA ASP A 201 -11.43 -12.92 -23.09
C ASP A 201 -12.46 -11.85 -23.47
N ASP A 202 -13.20 -11.32 -22.50
CA ASP A 202 -14.27 -10.33 -22.69
C ASP A 202 -13.77 -8.86 -22.59
N ASP A 203 -12.45 -8.65 -22.49
CA ASP A 203 -11.81 -7.34 -22.24
C ASP A 203 -12.43 -6.61 -21.03
N VAL A 204 -12.85 -7.37 -20.01
CA VAL A 204 -13.39 -6.80 -18.77
C VAL A 204 -12.25 -6.10 -18.05
N TYR A 205 -12.48 -4.87 -17.58
CA TYR A 205 -11.50 -4.14 -16.79
C TYR A 205 -11.64 -4.59 -15.33
N ILE A 206 -10.71 -5.43 -14.90
CA ILE A 206 -10.75 -6.14 -13.61
C ILE A 206 -10.02 -5.34 -12.53
N TYR A 207 -8.98 -4.62 -12.96
CA TYR A 207 -8.15 -3.75 -12.16
C TYR A 207 -8.47 -2.31 -12.55
N TYR A 208 -9.08 -1.56 -11.64
CA TYR A 208 -9.45 -0.17 -11.84
C TYR A 208 -8.24 0.73 -11.58
N SER A 209 -8.12 1.87 -12.28
CA SER A 209 -7.12 2.87 -11.89
C SER A 209 -7.34 3.24 -10.42
N GLY A 210 -6.25 3.34 -9.66
CA GLY A 210 -6.29 3.80 -8.29
C GLY A 210 -7.13 5.06 -8.16
N GLY A 211 -8.05 5.08 -7.18
CA GLY A 211 -8.84 6.29 -6.90
C GLY A 211 -7.99 7.45 -6.37
N TRP A 212 -6.77 7.14 -5.93
CA TRP A 212 -5.87 8.02 -5.21
C TRP A 212 -4.65 8.46 -6.02
N ASP A 213 -4.21 7.64 -6.99
CA ASP A 213 -2.99 7.87 -7.75
C ASP A 213 -3.02 7.18 -9.13
N ASP A 214 -2.08 7.57 -10.00
CA ASP A 214 -1.97 7.06 -11.38
C ASP A 214 -1.08 5.80 -11.51
N TYR A 215 -0.48 5.32 -10.41
CA TYR A 215 0.54 4.26 -10.40
C TYR A 215 0.01 2.93 -9.86
N SER A 216 -1.07 2.96 -9.08
CA SER A 216 -1.73 1.78 -8.53
C SER A 216 -2.95 1.36 -9.35
N SER A 217 -3.28 0.08 -9.22
CA SER A 217 -4.56 -0.44 -9.69
C SER A 217 -5.30 -1.11 -8.54
N ASN A 218 -6.58 -0.83 -8.38
CA ASN A 218 -7.40 -1.45 -7.35
C ASN A 218 -8.25 -2.59 -7.92
N PHE A 219 -8.53 -3.59 -7.10
CA PHE A 219 -9.53 -4.62 -7.35
C PHE A 219 -10.47 -4.72 -6.16
N TYR A 220 -11.70 -5.18 -6.37
CA TYR A 220 -12.75 -5.08 -5.37
C TYR A 220 -13.65 -6.32 -5.44
N GLY A 221 -13.68 -7.12 -4.38
CA GLY A 221 -14.46 -8.36 -4.32
C GLY A 221 -15.32 -8.45 -3.08
N HIS A 222 -16.27 -9.38 -3.07
CA HIS A 222 -17.16 -9.60 -1.95
C HIS A 222 -17.58 -11.06 -1.84
N PHE A 223 -17.58 -11.60 -0.62
CA PHE A 223 -17.97 -12.99 -0.40
C PHE A 223 -19.49 -13.11 -0.36
N SER A 224 -20.04 -13.63 -1.45
CA SER A 224 -21.45 -13.87 -1.71
C SER A 224 -21.97 -15.10 -0.96
N ASP A 225 -21.12 -16.08 -0.68
CA ASP A 225 -21.39 -17.20 0.20
C ASP A 225 -20.15 -17.68 1.00
N GLY A 226 -20.32 -18.70 1.84
CA GLY A 226 -19.27 -19.13 2.78
C GLY A 226 -18.20 -20.06 2.20
N ASP A 227 -18.36 -20.50 0.95
CA ASP A 227 -17.34 -21.26 0.20
C ASP A 227 -16.74 -20.39 -0.94
N ASP A 228 -17.06 -19.10 -0.96
CA ASP A 228 -16.69 -18.15 -2.00
C ASP A 228 -15.18 -17.84 -2.00
N ILE A 229 -14.59 -17.82 -3.20
CA ILE A 229 -13.18 -17.51 -3.44
C ILE A 229 -13.11 -16.59 -4.65
N ASP A 230 -12.33 -15.54 -4.59
CA ASP A 230 -12.29 -14.60 -5.69
C ASP A 230 -10.95 -14.73 -6.42
N ILE A 231 -11.00 -14.97 -7.74
CA ILE A 231 -9.81 -15.16 -8.57
C ILE A 231 -9.64 -13.99 -9.53
N TRP A 232 -8.56 -13.24 -9.34
CA TRP A 232 -8.21 -12.03 -10.09
C TRP A 232 -7.06 -12.31 -11.07
N PRO A 233 -7.33 -12.50 -12.37
CA PRO A 233 -6.28 -12.76 -13.34
C PRO A 233 -5.54 -11.47 -13.70
N VAL A 234 -4.22 -11.54 -13.76
CA VAL A 234 -3.35 -10.40 -14.09
C VAL A 234 -2.32 -10.82 -15.13
N SER A 235 -2.27 -10.12 -16.26
CA SER A 235 -1.38 -10.43 -17.38
C SER A 235 -0.23 -9.44 -17.49
N PHE A 236 0.98 -9.96 -17.66
CA PHE A 236 2.20 -9.19 -17.86
C PHE A 236 2.75 -9.42 -19.27
N GLU A 237 3.09 -8.32 -19.97
CA GLU A 237 3.59 -8.36 -21.35
C GLU A 237 5.13 -8.47 -21.44
N SER A 238 5.83 -8.34 -20.31
CA SER A 238 7.29 -8.39 -20.27
C SER A 238 7.79 -8.87 -18.92
N ASP A 239 8.95 -9.51 -18.95
CA ASP A 239 9.67 -9.92 -17.74
C ASP A 239 10.21 -8.72 -16.95
N GLY A 240 10.39 -8.92 -15.64
CA GLY A 240 11.40 -8.18 -14.88
C GLY A 240 10.88 -7.01 -14.06
N SER A 241 9.72 -7.16 -13.42
CA SER A 241 9.31 -6.27 -12.33
C SER A 241 8.76 -7.11 -11.20
N HIS A 242 8.99 -6.67 -9.97
CA HIS A 242 8.24 -7.22 -8.85
C HIS A 242 6.89 -6.52 -8.81
N TYR A 243 5.85 -7.28 -8.48
CA TYR A 243 4.55 -6.73 -8.22
C TYR A 243 4.15 -7.04 -6.80
N MET A 244 3.46 -6.07 -6.23
CA MET A 244 2.93 -6.12 -4.88
C MET A 244 1.42 -6.13 -4.98
N TRP A 245 0.79 -7.00 -4.21
CA TRP A 245 -0.64 -7.05 -3.99
C TRP A 245 -0.90 -6.97 -2.50
N SER A 246 -1.92 -6.22 -2.13
CA SER A 246 -2.33 -6.07 -0.74
C SER A 246 -3.82 -5.86 -0.64
N ILE A 247 -4.36 -6.11 0.55
CA ILE A 247 -5.70 -5.70 0.93
C ILE A 247 -5.60 -4.31 1.56
N TRP A 248 -6.44 -3.40 1.10
CA TRP A 248 -6.62 -2.10 1.72
C TRP A 248 -7.09 -2.24 3.16
N PRO A 249 -6.56 -1.44 4.09
CA PRO A 249 -7.17 -1.24 5.39
C PRO A 249 -8.65 -0.88 5.24
N GLY A 250 -9.51 -1.58 5.97
CA GLY A 250 -10.95 -1.46 5.79
C GLY A 250 -11.76 -2.14 6.87
N TYR A 251 -13.06 -1.86 6.84
CA TYR A 251 -14.03 -2.62 7.62
C TYR A 251 -14.53 -3.78 6.76
N HIS A 252 -14.00 -4.97 7.03
CA HIS A 252 -14.30 -6.22 6.33
C HIS A 252 -15.25 -7.14 7.12
N GLY A 253 -15.97 -6.56 8.09
CA GLY A 253 -16.86 -7.31 8.98
C GLY A 253 -16.11 -8.39 9.76
N ASP A 254 -16.58 -9.63 9.64
CA ASP A 254 -15.98 -10.81 10.28
C ASP A 254 -15.01 -11.57 9.36
N ALA A 255 -14.70 -11.11 8.14
CA ALA A 255 -13.91 -11.89 7.18
C ALA A 255 -12.46 -12.15 7.65
N GLU A 256 -12.02 -13.40 7.56
CA GLU A 256 -10.62 -13.80 7.79
C GLU A 256 -9.94 -14.01 6.43
N LEU A 257 -9.32 -12.96 5.90
CA LEU A 257 -8.82 -12.95 4.53
C LEU A 257 -7.48 -13.68 4.40
N ARG A 258 -7.36 -14.52 3.38
CA ARG A 258 -6.08 -15.01 2.84
C ARG A 258 -5.90 -14.47 1.43
N MET A 259 -4.70 -14.00 1.12
CA MET A 259 -4.30 -13.69 -0.26
C MET A 259 -3.24 -14.67 -0.73
N SER A 260 -3.41 -15.20 -1.94
CA SER A 260 -2.45 -16.10 -2.57
C SER A 260 -2.16 -15.68 -4.02
N LEU A 261 -0.99 -16.00 -4.52
CA LEU A 261 -0.61 -15.81 -5.92
C LEU A 261 -0.33 -17.16 -6.57
N TYR A 262 -0.92 -17.38 -7.73
CA TYR A 262 -0.72 -18.58 -8.54
C TYR A 262 -0.07 -18.25 -9.88
N SER A 263 0.77 -19.18 -10.35
CA SER A 263 1.42 -19.15 -11.65
C SER A 263 0.43 -19.37 -12.80
N PRO A 264 0.84 -19.13 -14.06
CA PRO A 264 0.04 -19.49 -15.24
C PRO A 264 -0.39 -20.96 -15.30
N ASP A 265 0.39 -21.85 -14.69
CA ASP A 265 0.11 -23.29 -14.62
C ASP A 265 -0.66 -23.70 -13.34
N TRP A 266 -1.17 -22.73 -12.59
CA TRP A 266 -1.92 -22.90 -11.33
C TRP A 266 -1.08 -23.53 -10.20
N GLU A 267 0.21 -23.21 -10.15
CA GLU A 267 1.09 -23.55 -9.03
C GLU A 267 1.08 -22.41 -8.02
N LEU A 268 0.94 -22.72 -6.73
CA LEU A 268 1.00 -21.71 -5.66
C LEU A 268 2.43 -21.13 -5.60
N LEU A 269 2.54 -19.81 -5.69
CA LEU A 269 3.80 -19.07 -5.67
C LEU A 269 4.04 -18.37 -4.34
N ALA A 270 2.99 -17.76 -3.78
CA ALA A 270 3.06 -16.99 -2.54
C ALA A 270 1.69 -16.97 -1.85
N THR A 271 1.67 -16.84 -0.53
CA THR A 271 0.43 -16.78 0.27
C THR A 271 0.64 -16.09 1.61
N THR A 272 -0.38 -15.37 2.09
CA THR A 272 -0.44 -14.82 3.44
C THR A 272 -1.81 -15.07 4.08
N ASP A 273 -1.80 -15.56 5.33
CA ASP A 273 -3.01 -15.83 6.14
C ASP A 273 -3.50 -14.58 6.88
N GLN A 274 -2.66 -13.54 6.92
CA GLN A 274 -2.93 -12.25 7.51
C GLN A 274 -2.18 -11.23 6.65
N PRO A 275 -2.74 -10.77 5.52
CA PRO A 275 -2.23 -9.56 4.89
C PRO A 275 -2.36 -8.47 5.96
N GLU A 276 -1.28 -8.21 6.70
CA GLU A 276 -1.34 -7.43 7.94
C GLU A 276 -1.88 -6.04 7.63
N ILE A 277 -2.80 -5.60 8.48
CA ILE A 277 -3.30 -4.22 8.57
C ILE A 277 -2.75 -3.73 9.91
N THR A 278 -1.42 -3.57 10.02
CA THR A 278 -0.78 -3.18 11.28
C THR A 278 -0.06 -1.84 11.14
N PRO A 279 -0.22 -0.92 12.11
CA PRO A 279 0.37 0.42 12.05
C PRO A 279 1.88 0.49 12.43
N ASP A 280 2.59 -0.63 12.63
CA ASP A 280 3.93 -0.64 13.26
C ASP A 280 5.15 -0.81 12.32
N TYR A 281 6.12 0.10 12.46
CA TYR A 281 7.44 0.31 11.81
C TYR A 281 8.14 -0.76 10.91
N HIS A 282 7.50 -1.29 9.85
CA HIS A 282 8.15 -2.17 8.84
C HIS A 282 8.21 -1.61 7.41
N ALA A 283 9.32 -1.73 6.68
CA ALA A 283 9.49 -1.04 5.38
C ALA A 283 8.58 -1.51 4.22
N PHE A 284 7.97 -2.69 4.35
CA PHE A 284 6.91 -3.19 3.48
C PHE A 284 5.63 -3.44 4.29
N TYR A 285 5.14 -2.41 4.98
CA TYR A 285 3.79 -2.38 5.55
C TYR A 285 2.77 -2.83 4.52
N ASP A 286 1.78 -3.57 5.00
CA ASP A 286 0.56 -3.87 4.26
C ASP A 286 0.88 -4.48 2.89
N VAL A 287 1.81 -5.43 2.82
CA VAL A 287 1.97 -6.26 1.63
C VAL A 287 1.26 -7.57 1.89
N GLY A 288 0.30 -7.90 1.02
CA GLY A 288 -0.26 -9.24 1.00
C GLY A 288 0.73 -10.22 0.37
N VAL A 289 1.11 -9.95 -0.87
CA VAL A 289 2.05 -10.76 -1.65
C VAL A 289 2.97 -9.84 -2.45
N MET A 290 4.27 -10.12 -2.46
CA MET A 290 5.22 -9.53 -3.42
C MET A 290 5.93 -10.63 -4.20
N TYR A 291 5.97 -10.51 -5.52
CA TYR A 291 6.55 -11.56 -6.36
C TYR A 291 7.19 -11.02 -7.65
N PRO A 292 8.36 -11.55 -8.10
CA PRO A 292 8.91 -11.24 -9.41
C PRO A 292 8.07 -11.88 -10.52
N VAL A 293 7.41 -11.06 -11.34
CA VAL A 293 6.56 -11.56 -12.43
C VAL A 293 7.29 -11.60 -13.76
N TYR A 294 6.93 -12.59 -14.57
CA TYR A 294 7.42 -12.81 -15.94
C TYR A 294 6.28 -12.67 -16.95
N GLU A 295 6.58 -12.66 -18.24
CA GLU A 295 5.56 -12.68 -19.29
C GLU A 295 4.58 -13.87 -19.06
N GLY A 296 3.30 -13.57 -18.85
CA GLY A 296 2.29 -14.58 -18.52
C GLY A 296 1.06 -14.02 -17.80
N THR A 297 0.10 -14.89 -17.51
CA THR A 297 -1.08 -14.58 -16.69
C THR A 297 -0.94 -15.27 -15.34
N TYR A 298 -0.95 -14.48 -14.28
CA TYR A 298 -0.96 -14.93 -12.90
C TYR A 298 -2.37 -14.74 -12.33
N TYR A 299 -2.62 -15.35 -11.17
CA TYR A 299 -3.92 -15.27 -10.51
C TYR A 299 -3.72 -14.90 -9.05
N VAL A 300 -4.24 -13.74 -8.66
CA VAL A 300 -4.36 -13.37 -7.25
C VAL A 300 -5.66 -13.98 -6.76
N VAL A 301 -5.59 -14.78 -5.70
CA VAL A 301 -6.73 -15.47 -5.11
C VAL A 301 -6.97 -14.90 -3.74
N VAL A 302 -8.19 -14.46 -3.46
CA VAL A 302 -8.61 -13.98 -2.14
C VAL A 302 -9.64 -14.95 -1.58
N GLU A 303 -9.37 -15.49 -0.40
CA GLU A 303 -10.24 -16.47 0.27
C GLU A 303 -10.72 -15.92 1.62
N ASN A 304 -11.93 -16.27 2.04
CA ASN A 304 -12.41 -16.04 3.41
C ASN A 304 -12.33 -17.33 4.25
N LEU A 305 -11.32 -17.43 5.10
CA LEU A 305 -10.97 -18.65 5.84
C LEU A 305 -12.03 -19.09 6.87
N ASN A 306 -12.87 -18.17 7.34
CA ASN A 306 -13.93 -18.49 8.29
C ASN A 306 -15.33 -18.64 7.65
N GLY A 307 -15.44 -18.43 6.33
CA GLY A 307 -16.66 -18.60 5.55
C GLY A 307 -17.80 -17.66 5.95
N SER A 308 -17.47 -16.49 6.51
CA SER A 308 -18.44 -15.41 6.69
C SER A 308 -18.85 -14.81 5.33
N TYR A 309 -20.08 -14.32 5.23
CA TYR A 309 -20.62 -13.80 3.98
C TYR A 309 -21.78 -12.84 4.23
N GLY A 310 -22.12 -12.06 3.19
CA GLY A 310 -23.15 -11.02 3.24
C GLY A 310 -22.59 -9.63 3.53
N PRO A 311 -23.46 -8.63 3.76
CA PRO A 311 -23.03 -7.23 3.94
C PRO A 311 -21.92 -7.11 4.99
N GLY A 312 -20.85 -6.39 4.64
CA GLY A 312 -19.64 -6.25 5.46
C GLY A 312 -18.49 -7.15 5.00
N ASN A 313 -18.76 -8.28 4.32
CA ASN A 313 -17.73 -9.22 3.85
C ASN A 313 -17.21 -8.82 2.47
N PHE A 314 -16.68 -7.61 2.40
CA PHE A 314 -16.08 -6.99 1.23
C PHE A 314 -14.58 -6.87 1.44
N TYR A 315 -13.79 -6.83 0.37
CA TYR A 315 -12.43 -6.34 0.43
C TYR A 315 -12.11 -5.48 -0.79
N ALA A 316 -11.23 -4.50 -0.56
CA ALA A 316 -10.55 -3.77 -1.61
C ALA A 316 -9.10 -4.23 -1.61
N GLY A 317 -8.55 -4.54 -2.77
CA GLY A 317 -7.13 -4.80 -2.93
C GLY A 317 -6.46 -3.77 -3.80
N VAL A 318 -5.15 -3.63 -3.62
CA VAL A 318 -4.28 -2.77 -4.42
C VAL A 318 -3.17 -3.60 -5.03
N GLN A 319 -2.94 -3.37 -6.32
CA GLN A 319 -1.79 -3.81 -7.06
C GLN A 319 -0.88 -2.61 -7.31
N LEU A 320 0.40 -2.75 -7.00
CA LEU A 320 1.42 -1.78 -7.34
C LEU A 320 2.57 -2.47 -8.07
N GLY A 321 3.02 -1.87 -9.18
CA GLY A 321 4.27 -2.26 -9.81
C GLY A 321 5.42 -1.79 -8.94
N TYR A 322 6.08 -2.71 -8.23
CA TYR A 322 7.28 -2.37 -7.48
C TYR A 322 8.43 -2.21 -8.46
N ILE A 323 9.00 -1.00 -8.47
CA ILE A 323 10.10 -0.70 -9.36
C ILE A 323 11.33 -1.46 -8.83
N ALA A 324 11.70 -2.53 -9.52
CA ALA A 324 12.89 -3.35 -9.34
C ALA A 324 14.22 -2.56 -9.38
N GLU A 325 14.19 -1.23 -9.56
CA GLU A 325 15.36 -0.36 -9.38
C GLU A 325 15.75 -0.16 -7.91
N THR A 326 14.93 -0.61 -6.97
CA THR A 326 15.12 -0.27 -5.55
C THR A 326 15.81 -1.35 -4.72
N ALA A 327 15.82 -2.61 -5.15
CA ALA A 327 16.50 -3.72 -4.47
C ALA A 327 17.55 -4.35 -5.38
N ASP A 328 18.70 -4.68 -4.80
CA ASP A 328 19.71 -5.44 -5.51
C ASP A 328 19.31 -6.91 -5.54
N GLU A 329 19.24 -7.46 -6.75
CA GLU A 329 19.10 -8.90 -6.97
C GLU A 329 20.37 -9.62 -6.55
N GLU A 330 20.21 -10.76 -5.89
CA GLU A 330 21.33 -11.62 -5.58
C GLU A 330 22.06 -12.11 -6.84
N THR A 331 23.32 -12.48 -6.68
CA THR A 331 24.12 -13.01 -7.79
C THR A 331 24.74 -14.34 -7.42
N GLU A 332 24.24 -15.39 -8.07
CA GLU A 332 24.66 -16.76 -7.81
C GLU A 332 25.96 -17.18 -8.54
N PRO A 333 26.77 -18.07 -7.94
CA PRO A 333 26.62 -18.67 -6.62
C PRO A 333 27.13 -17.76 -5.49
N ASN A 334 26.38 -17.63 -4.41
CA ASN A 334 26.67 -16.78 -3.25
C ASN A 334 26.77 -17.57 -1.91
N ASP A 335 26.74 -18.92 -1.94
CA ASP A 335 26.69 -19.83 -0.77
C ASP A 335 27.87 -19.74 0.23
N ASN A 336 28.81 -18.83 0.00
CA ASN A 336 29.90 -18.59 0.93
C ASN A 336 30.25 -17.12 1.03
N ILE A 337 30.78 -16.78 2.20
CA ILE A 337 31.18 -15.43 2.59
C ILE A 337 32.06 -14.69 1.57
N SER A 338 32.88 -15.41 0.78
CA SER A 338 33.77 -14.79 -0.21
C SER A 338 33.10 -14.49 -1.55
N GLN A 339 31.89 -15.00 -1.75
CA GLN A 339 31.07 -14.85 -2.94
C GLN A 339 29.79 -14.06 -2.69
N GLY A 340 29.61 -13.52 -1.47
CA GLY A 340 28.37 -12.86 -1.11
C GLY A 340 27.99 -11.72 -2.06
N SER A 341 26.70 -11.68 -2.37
CA SER A 341 26.01 -10.65 -3.15
C SER A 341 26.25 -9.26 -2.55
N ARG A 342 26.14 -8.23 -3.39
CA ARG A 342 26.47 -6.85 -3.02
C ARG A 342 25.20 -6.04 -2.86
N ILE A 343 25.11 -5.29 -1.76
CA ILE A 343 24.06 -4.30 -1.55
C ILE A 343 24.63 -2.91 -1.86
N ASN A 344 23.93 -2.16 -2.69
CA ASN A 344 24.15 -0.76 -2.98
C ASN A 344 23.49 0.06 -1.88
N PHE A 345 24.30 0.89 -1.21
CA PHE A 345 23.83 1.76 -0.14
C PHE A 345 23.64 3.20 -0.64
N THR A 346 22.57 3.82 -0.16
CA THR A 346 22.29 5.25 -0.29
C THR A 346 22.38 5.91 1.08
N GLU A 347 23.08 7.04 1.17
CA GLU A 347 23.07 7.86 2.38
C GLU A 347 21.78 8.69 2.42
N SER A 348 21.11 8.72 3.57
CA SER A 348 19.94 9.56 3.79
C SER A 348 20.29 11.03 3.65
N SER A 349 19.42 11.76 2.95
CA SER A 349 19.49 13.22 2.85
C SER A 349 19.00 13.93 4.12
N ALA A 350 18.19 13.24 4.94
CA ALA A 350 17.61 13.77 6.17
C ALA A 350 18.52 13.56 7.39
N THR A 351 19.21 12.42 7.43
CA THR A 351 20.05 12.01 8.58
C THR A 351 21.46 11.70 8.10
N ALA A 352 22.42 12.57 8.45
CA ALA A 352 23.82 12.37 8.08
C ALA A 352 24.36 11.04 8.64
N ASN A 353 25.18 10.34 7.85
CA ASN A 353 25.75 9.03 8.20
C ASN A 353 24.73 7.90 8.44
N TYR A 354 23.47 8.08 8.04
CA TYR A 354 22.51 6.99 7.96
C TYR A 354 22.51 6.44 6.54
N TYR A 355 22.92 5.18 6.37
CA TYR A 355 22.97 4.50 5.08
C TYR A 355 21.92 3.41 5.05
N PHE A 356 21.22 3.26 3.94
CA PHE A 356 20.26 2.17 3.75
C PHE A 356 20.44 1.52 2.38
N GLY A 357 20.15 0.23 2.31
CA GLY A 357 20.19 -0.58 1.10
C GLY A 357 19.14 -1.67 1.16
N ARG A 358 18.80 -2.24 0.01
CA ARG A 358 17.77 -3.28 -0.13
C ARG A 358 18.33 -4.43 -0.94
N GLY A 359 18.03 -5.66 -0.55
CA GLY A 359 18.35 -6.87 -1.29
C GLY A 359 17.10 -7.70 -1.56
N HIS A 360 17.11 -8.46 -2.64
CA HIS A 360 16.13 -9.50 -2.92
C HIS A 360 16.88 -10.79 -3.25
N GLY A 361 16.46 -11.89 -2.63
CA GLY A 361 17.02 -13.21 -2.88
C GLY A 361 15.96 -14.29 -2.91
N VAL A 362 16.33 -15.43 -3.48
CA VAL A 362 15.48 -16.61 -3.61
C VAL A 362 16.30 -17.80 -3.13
N LEU A 363 15.91 -18.37 -1.99
CA LEU A 363 16.55 -19.58 -1.49
C LEU A 363 16.14 -20.76 -2.39
N PRO A 364 17.03 -21.28 -3.25
CA PRO A 364 16.73 -22.39 -4.12
C PRO A 364 16.60 -23.71 -3.36
N ASP A 365 15.83 -24.60 -3.95
CA ASP A 365 15.64 -25.99 -3.55
C ASP A 365 16.94 -26.78 -3.24
N ALA A 366 17.03 -27.33 -2.02
CA ALA A 366 17.80 -28.48 -1.53
C ALA A 366 19.33 -28.60 -1.77
N ASP A 367 20.01 -27.73 -2.53
CA ASP A 367 21.47 -27.78 -2.77
C ASP A 367 22.21 -26.46 -2.42
N ASP A 368 21.46 -25.43 -2.05
CA ASP A 368 21.97 -24.16 -1.54
C ASP A 368 22.10 -24.24 0.00
N GLY A 369 23.11 -23.58 0.54
CA GLY A 369 23.29 -23.52 1.99
C GLY A 369 22.60 -22.34 2.65
N GLY A 370 22.02 -21.44 1.87
CA GLY A 370 21.67 -20.06 2.19
C GLY A 370 22.54 -19.05 1.44
N ASP A 371 22.04 -17.81 1.39
CA ASP A 371 22.65 -16.72 0.65
C ASP A 371 23.56 -15.86 1.52
N TYR A 372 24.76 -15.54 1.03
CA TYR A 372 25.57 -14.47 1.62
C TYR A 372 25.36 -13.13 0.90
N TRP A 373 25.25 -12.08 1.69
CA TRP A 373 25.31 -10.68 1.29
C TRP A 373 26.48 -9.98 1.99
N THR A 374 27.10 -9.01 1.33
CA THR A 374 28.31 -8.33 1.83
C THR A 374 28.19 -6.82 1.78
N ILE A 375 28.45 -6.20 2.93
CA ILE A 375 28.59 -4.76 3.13
C ILE A 375 30.08 -4.45 3.35
N LEU A 376 30.67 -3.54 2.58
CA LEU A 376 32.04 -3.08 2.88
C LEU A 376 32.01 -1.76 3.61
N SER A 377 33.02 -1.57 4.46
CA SER A 377 33.23 -0.32 5.17
C SER A 377 33.21 0.93 4.28
N PRO A 378 33.82 0.95 3.08
CA PRO A 378 33.77 2.14 2.23
C PRO A 378 32.39 2.49 1.68
N ASP A 379 31.48 1.51 1.55
CA ASP A 379 30.15 1.73 0.94
C ASP A 379 29.22 2.52 1.86
N VAL A 380 29.48 2.44 3.17
CA VAL A 380 28.73 3.15 4.21
C VAL A 380 29.62 4.15 4.96
N GLY A 381 30.77 4.57 4.42
CA GLY A 381 31.61 5.59 5.09
C GLY A 381 32.31 5.15 6.39
N GLY A 382 32.31 3.86 6.72
CA GLY A 382 32.88 3.28 7.94
C GLY A 382 31.92 2.30 8.64
N LEU A 383 32.43 1.22 9.24
CA LEU A 383 31.62 0.29 10.05
C LEU A 383 31.92 0.38 11.55
N SER A 384 33.06 0.95 11.95
CA SER A 384 33.52 0.93 13.34
C SER A 384 32.68 1.85 14.25
N ASN A 385 32.12 1.30 15.34
CA ASN A 385 31.21 1.99 16.28
C ASN A 385 29.93 2.51 15.60
N ARG A 386 29.39 1.71 14.70
CA ARG A 386 28.10 1.96 14.05
C ARG A 386 27.08 0.90 14.43
N TYR A 387 25.82 1.21 14.23
CA TYR A 387 24.72 0.28 14.47
C TYR A 387 24.27 -0.30 13.13
N LEU A 388 24.06 -1.62 13.11
CA LEU A 388 23.50 -2.35 11.98
C LEU A 388 22.07 -2.75 12.31
N ASN A 389 21.17 -2.50 11.37
CA ASN A 389 19.85 -3.10 11.35
C ASN A 389 19.69 -3.96 10.09
N VAL A 390 19.15 -5.16 10.26
CA VAL A 390 18.80 -6.07 9.16
C VAL A 390 17.40 -6.58 9.40
N THR A 391 16.48 -6.28 8.50
CA THR A 391 15.10 -6.78 8.53
C THR A 391 14.92 -7.65 7.31
N ILE A 392 14.53 -8.91 7.51
CA ILE A 392 14.13 -9.81 6.42
C ILE A 392 12.62 -9.87 6.38
N GLN A 393 12.05 -9.80 5.19
CA GLN A 393 10.62 -9.95 4.94
C GLN A 393 10.44 -11.08 3.94
N ALA A 394 9.99 -12.22 4.44
CA ALA A 394 9.66 -13.42 3.70
C ALA A 394 8.18 -13.72 3.91
N GLU A 395 7.76 -13.98 5.14
CA GLU A 395 6.35 -14.23 5.48
C GLU A 395 5.46 -13.05 5.08
N THR A 396 5.88 -11.82 5.41
CA THR A 396 5.13 -10.59 5.09
C THR A 396 4.94 -10.38 3.59
N VAL A 397 5.80 -10.97 2.74
CA VAL A 397 5.69 -10.85 1.27
C VAL A 397 5.11 -12.11 0.63
N GLY A 398 4.55 -13.01 1.45
CA GLY A 398 3.89 -14.24 1.04
C GLY A 398 4.80 -15.44 0.81
N SER A 399 6.08 -15.37 1.20
CA SER A 399 6.97 -16.53 1.23
C SER A 399 6.53 -17.49 2.33
N THR A 400 6.77 -18.78 2.10
CA THR A 400 6.44 -19.83 3.08
C THR A 400 7.68 -20.37 3.79
N ALA A 401 8.84 -19.79 3.51
CA ALA A 401 10.10 -20.16 4.12
C ALA A 401 10.20 -19.63 5.57
N ASP A 402 10.62 -20.51 6.48
CA ASP A 402 11.02 -20.11 7.84
C ASP A 402 12.46 -19.62 7.78
N ILE A 403 12.69 -18.31 7.86
CA ILE A 403 13.99 -17.70 7.58
C ILE A 403 14.79 -17.47 8.87
N GLN A 404 16.09 -17.72 8.78
CA GLN A 404 17.08 -17.28 9.75
C GLN A 404 18.07 -16.32 9.10
N VAL A 405 18.40 -15.26 9.83
CA VAL A 405 19.48 -14.34 9.46
C VAL A 405 20.64 -14.47 10.45
N THR A 406 21.87 -14.56 9.92
CA THR A 406 23.10 -14.59 10.71
C THR A 406 24.07 -13.52 10.21
N VAL A 407 24.61 -12.70 11.10
CA VAL A 407 25.57 -11.65 10.76
C VAL A 407 26.98 -12.09 11.14
N PHE A 408 27.94 -11.91 10.24
CA PHE A 408 29.36 -12.22 10.43
C PHE A 408 30.25 -11.00 10.21
N ALA A 409 31.37 -10.92 10.93
CA ALA A 409 32.47 -10.01 10.64
C ALA A 409 33.32 -10.51 9.46
N ASP A 410 34.22 -9.65 8.95
CA ASP A 410 35.14 -9.94 7.84
C ASP A 410 36.05 -11.16 8.08
N ASP A 411 36.35 -11.48 9.35
CA ASP A 411 37.15 -12.66 9.71
C ASP A 411 36.32 -13.96 9.88
N GLY A 412 35.01 -13.88 9.60
CA GLY A 412 34.04 -14.97 9.76
C GLY A 412 33.53 -15.17 11.19
N THR A 413 33.86 -14.28 12.13
CA THR A 413 33.28 -14.32 13.47
C THR A 413 31.80 -13.98 13.42
N GLN A 414 30.93 -14.87 13.91
CA GLN A 414 29.50 -14.60 14.06
C GLN A 414 29.27 -13.49 15.09
N LEU A 415 28.46 -12.51 14.70
CA LEU A 415 28.13 -11.30 15.44
C LEU A 415 26.74 -11.37 16.06
N ALA A 416 25.73 -11.70 15.25
CA ALA A 416 24.32 -11.82 15.63
C ALA A 416 23.65 -12.97 14.86
N GLN A 417 22.51 -13.45 15.35
CA GLN A 417 21.68 -14.46 14.69
C GLN A 417 20.27 -14.38 15.24
N GLU A 418 19.28 -14.26 14.35
CA GLU A 418 17.87 -14.12 14.69
C GLU A 418 17.02 -14.93 13.70
N ASN A 419 15.86 -15.39 14.14
CA ASN A 419 14.94 -16.22 13.35
C ASN A 419 13.46 -15.89 13.62
N ILE A 420 13.21 -14.76 14.27
CA ILE A 420 11.88 -14.22 14.59
C ILE A 420 11.99 -12.70 14.69
N HIS A 421 10.87 -12.01 14.55
CA HIS A 421 10.77 -10.62 14.91
C HIS A 421 10.63 -10.48 16.43
N PRO A 422 11.48 -9.70 17.12
CA PRO A 422 11.45 -9.63 18.59
C PRO A 422 10.18 -8.97 19.14
N GLU A 423 9.50 -8.13 18.35
CA GLU A 423 8.37 -7.32 18.81
C GLU A 423 6.98 -7.86 18.42
N ILE A 424 6.84 -8.52 17.27
CA ILE A 424 5.52 -8.83 16.67
C ILE A 424 5.22 -10.33 16.50
N ASP A 425 6.02 -11.24 17.09
CA ASP A 425 5.84 -12.72 16.97
C ASP A 425 5.74 -13.21 15.50
N SER A 426 6.29 -12.45 14.56
CA SER A 426 6.43 -12.81 13.15
C SER A 426 7.64 -13.73 12.94
N THR A 427 7.58 -14.59 11.93
CA THR A 427 8.73 -15.43 11.52
C THR A 427 9.75 -14.70 10.67
N ASP A 428 9.47 -13.45 10.31
CA ASP A 428 10.40 -12.56 9.63
C ASP A 428 11.50 -12.08 10.58
N PRO A 429 12.77 -12.52 10.41
CA PRO A 429 13.80 -12.23 11.39
C PRO A 429 14.35 -10.82 11.28
N GLU A 430 14.66 -10.24 12.44
CA GLU A 430 15.25 -8.91 12.54
C GLU A 430 16.45 -8.86 13.48
N VAL A 431 17.57 -8.31 12.99
CA VAL A 431 18.72 -7.92 13.81
C VAL A 431 18.62 -6.42 14.04
N TRP A 432 18.28 -6.01 15.26
CA TRP A 432 18.09 -4.59 15.61
C TRP A 432 19.26 -4.01 16.41
N ASP A 433 19.70 -2.81 16.06
CA ASP A 433 20.69 -1.97 16.73
C ASP A 433 21.97 -2.70 17.16
N TYR A 434 22.50 -3.55 16.27
CA TYR A 434 23.73 -4.28 16.57
C TYR A 434 24.95 -3.37 16.43
N GLU A 435 25.66 -3.10 17.54
CA GLU A 435 26.90 -2.32 17.52
C GLU A 435 28.03 -3.11 16.84
N LEU A 436 28.48 -2.62 15.68
CA LEU A 436 29.48 -3.25 14.84
C LEU A 436 30.91 -3.08 15.41
N PRO A 437 31.71 -4.17 15.41
CA PRO A 437 33.12 -4.08 15.76
C PRO A 437 33.91 -3.32 14.69
N ASP A 438 35.19 -3.03 14.99
CA ASP A 438 36.11 -2.50 13.99
C ASP A 438 36.43 -3.57 12.94
N THR A 439 35.71 -3.55 11.82
CA THR A 439 35.78 -4.54 10.73
C THR A 439 35.81 -3.88 9.36
N GLY A 440 36.46 -4.53 8.39
CA GLY A 440 36.52 -4.05 7.00
C GLY A 440 35.24 -4.34 6.20
N ALA A 441 34.51 -5.38 6.61
CA ALA A 441 33.27 -5.83 6.01
C ALA A 441 32.36 -6.48 7.06
N VAL A 442 31.08 -6.54 6.74
CA VAL A 442 30.06 -7.35 7.41
C VAL A 442 29.39 -8.21 6.36
N HIS A 443 29.09 -9.45 6.74
CA HIS A 443 28.39 -10.39 5.88
C HIS A 443 27.08 -10.79 6.55
N ILE A 444 26.00 -10.77 5.79
CA ILE A 444 24.68 -11.22 6.22
C ILE A 444 24.45 -12.55 5.53
N PHE A 445 24.05 -13.56 6.27
CA PHE A 445 23.74 -14.88 5.76
C PHE A 445 22.27 -15.16 6.01
N VAL A 446 21.53 -15.48 4.97
CA VAL A 446 20.09 -15.77 5.01
C VAL A 446 19.91 -17.25 4.67
N GLU A 447 19.25 -18.01 5.52
CA GLU A 447 19.00 -19.44 5.27
C GLU A 447 17.57 -19.83 5.64
N ALA A 448 17.01 -20.85 4.99
CA ALA A 448 15.73 -21.43 5.36
C ALA A 448 15.92 -22.53 6.41
N LEU A 449 15.27 -22.40 7.57
CA LEU A 449 15.18 -23.44 8.59
C LEU A 449 14.23 -24.57 8.18
N SER A 450 13.21 -24.23 7.39
CA SER A 450 12.40 -25.18 6.65
C SER A 450 11.99 -24.61 5.30
N GLU A 451 12.14 -25.42 4.26
CA GLU A 451 11.70 -25.08 2.90
C GLU A 451 10.15 -25.11 2.83
N GLY A 452 9.59 -24.12 2.14
CA GLY A 452 8.21 -24.14 1.66
C GLY A 452 7.99 -25.21 0.58
N PRO A 453 6.75 -25.40 0.10
CA PRO A 453 6.50 -26.23 -1.08
C PRO A 453 7.26 -25.66 -2.30
N GLU A 454 8.25 -26.42 -2.76
CA GLU A 454 9.14 -26.10 -3.87
C GLU A 454 8.41 -25.88 -5.22
N PRO A 455 8.96 -25.04 -6.15
CA PRO A 455 10.30 -24.43 -6.15
C PRO A 455 10.33 -22.88 -6.18
N LEU A 456 9.20 -22.20 -5.94
CA LEU A 456 9.07 -20.75 -6.17
C LEU A 456 8.60 -19.96 -4.95
N ALA A 457 8.45 -20.58 -3.78
CA ALA A 457 7.83 -19.99 -2.60
C ALA A 457 8.80 -19.60 -1.47
N ASN A 458 10.10 -19.48 -1.77
CA ASN A 458 11.17 -19.18 -0.80
C ASN A 458 11.94 -17.87 -1.12
N HIS A 459 11.26 -16.85 -1.66
CA HIS A 459 11.87 -15.53 -1.81
C HIS A 459 11.92 -14.79 -0.48
N TYR A 460 12.83 -13.83 -0.38
CA TYR A 460 12.87 -12.86 0.72
C TYR A 460 13.34 -11.50 0.22
N TYR A 461 12.87 -10.47 0.90
CA TYR A 461 13.41 -9.12 0.77
C TYR A 461 14.17 -8.77 2.04
N MET A 462 15.23 -8.02 1.87
CA MET A 462 16.07 -7.59 2.96
C MET A 462 16.19 -6.06 2.94
N LEU A 463 15.89 -5.43 4.06
CA LEU A 463 16.28 -4.05 4.33
C LEU A 463 17.52 -4.06 5.22
N VAL A 464 18.51 -3.26 4.86
CA VAL A 464 19.70 -3.07 5.69
C VAL A 464 19.91 -1.59 5.93
N SER A 465 20.16 -1.21 7.18
CA SER A 465 20.65 0.14 7.51
C SER A 465 21.89 0.12 8.39
N VAL A 466 22.72 1.16 8.23
CA VAL A 466 23.92 1.40 9.04
C VAL A 466 23.94 2.86 9.47
N SER A 467 24.02 3.10 10.77
CA SER A 467 23.90 4.43 11.38
C SER A 467 24.95 4.69 12.48
N ASP A 468 25.14 5.97 12.84
CA ASP A 468 26.01 6.36 13.96
C ASP A 468 25.31 6.25 15.34
N GLU A 469 23.99 6.21 15.36
CA GLU A 469 23.15 6.12 16.57
C GLU A 469 22.15 4.95 16.44
N PRO A 470 21.73 4.32 17.55
CA PRO A 470 20.65 3.32 17.52
C PRO A 470 19.36 3.91 16.91
N ASN A 471 18.65 3.12 16.12
CA ASN A 471 17.33 3.45 15.61
C ASN A 471 16.31 3.30 16.75
N HIS A 472 15.74 4.43 17.19
CA HIS A 472 14.74 4.48 18.26
C HIS A 472 13.33 4.58 17.71
#